data_AF-A0A7M7KR16-F1
#
_entry.id   AF-A0A7M7KR16-F1
#
_cell.length_a   1.000
_cell.length_b   1.000
_cell.length_c   1.000
_cell.angle_alpha   90.00
_cell.angle_beta   90.00
_cell.angle_gamma   90.00
#
_symmetry.space_group_name_H-M   'P 1'
#
loop_
_entity.id
_entity.type
_entity.pdbx_description
1 polymer ?
#
loop_
_entity_poly.entity_id
_entity_poly.type
_entity_poly.pdbx_seq_one_letter_code
_entity_poly.pdbx_strand_id
1 'polypeptide(L)'
;MYYRLLVPFWDFGKDFGSTALGIEEKLSDIAETNIYRLYLNVGCFIPFKKDKLGSQCIIFRTKLHRKNSARSLDMKRYLVFWVEKCLYELNNPRMTFVFDSTDATYASMDIEQITFIIELFSSYYPWALGHVIVYNMPWILKTVWGGIQALIPAEGTDRFKFCNGNEIFAYIDHDCLPDFMGGSIPVPFRELTLEEIDAIPIDPEIVCYRFRPGERVIKRAESRICSTPAITKFYRDNFGLFRNGSRRVNGHEAMSIFLCRPEENLEFKKVGNVQTASFEITSCSPDGRPIVFKVKVNCLQGYTVKPFCGVLENGASMVVNVSKEMAYPVTNQDKLLVQAVVTDQLPSGQLVSEFWQKLKPDNIFQKKLRCCLANEYGLVTEETTYPPRSMTGLVGGQHTPAIRESTSELEKKVAELSARYRAQQIFNSVICFLLILNFAITFHSKMCNGIGSPRWYC
;
A
#
# COMPACT_ATOMS: atom_id res chain seq x y z
N MET A 1 24.10 4.45 -19.20
CA MET A 1 25.03 4.59 -18.06
C MET A 1 24.19 5.23 -16.95
N TYR A 2 23.41 4.52 -16.14
CA TYR A 2 23.73 3.42 -15.23
C TYR A 2 22.76 2.22 -15.39
N TYR A 3 23.33 1.03 -15.17
CA TYR A 3 22.71 -0.29 -15.12
C TYR A 3 22.40 -0.68 -13.66
N ARG A 4 21.46 -1.62 -13.49
CA ARG A 4 21.35 -2.66 -12.43
C ARG A 4 21.00 -2.22 -11.00
N LEU A 5 19.91 -2.80 -10.46
CA LEU A 5 19.83 -3.92 -9.48
C LEU A 5 18.33 -4.07 -9.11
N LEU A 6 17.64 -5.13 -9.55
CA LEU A 6 17.32 -6.39 -8.83
C LEU A 6 15.83 -6.47 -8.39
N VAL A 7 15.06 -7.27 -9.12
CA VAL A 7 14.07 -8.24 -8.57
C VAL A 7 14.92 -9.43 -8.06
N PRO A 8 14.60 -10.16 -6.95
CA PRO A 8 13.24 -10.60 -6.61
C PRO A 8 12.81 -10.58 -5.14
N PHE A 9 11.50 -10.43 -4.99
CA PHE A 9 10.72 -10.67 -3.78
C PHE A 9 10.52 -12.17 -3.43
N TRP A 10 11.23 -13.12 -4.07
CA TRP A 10 10.80 -14.53 -4.09
C TRP A 10 11.91 -15.60 -4.19
N ASP A 11 12.89 -15.58 -3.28
CA ASP A 11 13.65 -16.82 -2.95
C ASP A 11 13.67 -17.16 -1.45
N PHE A 12 13.02 -16.38 -0.59
CA PHE A 12 13.23 -16.44 0.87
C PHE A 12 12.06 -16.96 1.70
N GLY A 13 11.11 -17.67 1.08
CA GLY A 13 10.05 -18.40 1.79
C GLY A 13 10.55 -19.59 2.63
N LYS A 14 11.87 -19.85 2.72
CA LYS A 14 12.41 -21.02 3.41
C LYS A 14 13.22 -20.74 4.69
N ASP A 15 13.75 -19.54 4.92
CA ASP A 15 14.72 -19.33 6.01
C ASP A 15 14.26 -18.42 7.16
N PHE A 16 13.09 -17.79 7.08
CA PHE A 16 12.49 -17.09 8.21
C PHE A 16 11.05 -17.54 8.43
N GLY A 17 10.83 -18.22 9.55
CA GLY A 17 9.51 -18.70 9.96
C GLY A 17 8.48 -17.57 9.98
N SER A 18 7.30 -17.88 9.44
CA SER A 18 6.05 -17.09 9.41
C SER A 18 6.04 -15.78 8.61
N THR A 19 5.38 -15.83 7.44
CA THR A 19 4.44 -14.81 6.91
C THR A 19 4.62 -13.35 7.37
N ALA A 20 5.77 -12.73 7.08
CA ALA A 20 6.16 -11.45 7.69
C ALA A 20 5.32 -10.22 7.28
N LEU A 21 4.46 -10.33 6.27
CA LEU A 21 3.76 -9.17 5.74
C LEU A 21 2.23 -9.22 5.86
N GLY A 22 1.62 -10.39 6.10
CA GLY A 22 0.17 -10.53 5.95
C GLY A 22 -0.34 -10.03 4.59
N ILE A 23 0.56 -9.90 3.60
CA ILE A 23 0.25 -9.63 2.20
C ILE A 23 -0.17 -10.96 1.61
N GLU A 24 -1.33 -11.44 2.09
CA GLU A 24 -2.12 -12.41 1.36
C GLU A 24 -2.56 -11.74 0.04
N GLU A 25 -2.87 -12.57 -0.95
CA GLU A 25 -3.66 -12.41 -2.19
C GLU A 25 -4.51 -11.11 -2.40
N LYS A 26 -4.88 -10.42 -1.31
CA LYS A 26 -5.82 -9.29 -1.19
C LYS A 26 -5.24 -7.88 -1.33
N LEU A 27 -3.92 -7.68 -1.45
CA LEU A 27 -3.39 -6.37 -1.92
C LEU A 27 -3.50 -6.18 -3.44
N SER A 28 -4.00 -7.20 -4.16
CA SER A 28 -4.17 -7.16 -5.62
C SER A 28 -5.35 -6.27 -6.06
N ASP A 29 -6.39 -6.15 -5.23
CA ASP A 29 -7.66 -5.46 -5.50
C ASP A 29 -7.95 -4.37 -4.45
N ILE A 30 -7.29 -3.22 -4.56
CA ILE A 30 -7.50 -2.06 -3.67
C ILE A 30 -8.16 -0.95 -4.48
N ALA A 31 -9.29 -0.45 -3.99
CA ALA A 31 -10.09 0.60 -4.61
C ALA A 31 -10.76 1.49 -3.55
N GLU A 32 -11.26 2.66 -3.95
CA GLU A 32 -12.00 3.57 -3.05
C GLU A 32 -13.20 2.89 -2.36
N THR A 33 -13.80 1.90 -3.00
CA THR A 33 -14.97 1.16 -2.51
C THR A 33 -14.64 0.14 -1.42
N ASN A 34 -13.38 -0.30 -1.30
CA ASN A 34 -12.97 -1.39 -0.41
C ASN A 34 -11.84 -1.02 0.56
N ILE A 35 -11.57 0.29 0.70
CA ILE A 35 -10.78 0.84 1.80
C ILE A 35 -11.71 1.25 2.94
N TYR A 36 -11.21 1.18 4.17
CA TYR A 36 -11.96 1.66 5.32
C TYR A 36 -12.05 3.19 5.31
N ARG A 37 -13.15 3.71 4.75
CA ARG A 37 -13.36 5.14 4.44
C ARG A 37 -13.29 6.06 5.67
N LEU A 38 -13.46 5.52 6.87
CA LEU A 38 -13.33 6.32 8.09
C LEU A 38 -11.96 7.01 8.19
N TYR A 39 -10.89 6.38 7.67
CA TYR A 39 -9.55 6.98 7.65
C TYR A 39 -9.47 8.28 6.83
N LEU A 40 -10.34 8.47 5.83
CA LEU A 40 -10.45 9.73 5.11
C LEU A 40 -10.95 10.85 6.04
N ASN A 41 -11.75 10.53 7.06
CA ASN A 41 -12.32 11.54 7.96
C ASN A 41 -11.38 11.92 9.11
N VAL A 42 -10.43 11.05 9.45
CA VAL A 42 -9.53 11.21 10.62
C VAL A 42 -8.52 12.33 10.40
N GLY A 43 -8.05 12.53 9.18
CA GLY A 43 -6.97 13.49 8.88
C GLY A 43 -5.59 13.06 9.42
N CYS A 44 -5.42 11.80 9.85
CA CYS A 44 -4.12 11.26 10.25
C CYS A 44 -3.16 11.13 9.07
N PHE A 45 -3.69 10.86 7.87
CA PHE A 45 -2.93 10.58 6.66
C PHE A 45 -3.59 11.30 5.49
N ILE A 46 -2.94 12.33 4.98
CA ILE A 46 -3.50 13.30 4.04
C ILE A 46 -2.54 13.45 2.85
N PRO A 47 -2.87 12.95 1.66
CA PRO A 47 -2.20 13.39 0.44
C PRO A 47 -2.42 14.88 0.27
N PHE A 48 -1.37 15.60 -0.10
CA PHE A 48 -1.42 17.06 -0.18
C PHE A 48 -0.80 17.60 -1.47
N LYS A 49 -0.39 18.86 -1.54
CA LYS A 49 0.26 19.42 -2.74
C LYS A 49 1.64 18.76 -2.98
N LYS A 50 2.41 19.29 -3.92
CA LYS A 50 3.74 18.76 -4.26
C LYS A 50 4.83 19.46 -3.46
N ASP A 51 5.94 18.77 -3.25
CA ASP A 51 7.16 19.42 -2.78
C ASP A 51 7.84 20.22 -3.90
N LYS A 52 8.89 20.96 -3.56
CA LYS A 52 9.67 21.77 -4.52
C LYS A 52 10.35 20.96 -5.62
N LEU A 53 10.47 19.64 -5.45
CA LEU A 53 11.01 18.72 -6.46
C LEU A 53 9.90 18.10 -7.33
N GLY A 54 8.64 18.51 -7.14
CA GLY A 54 7.48 18.01 -7.87
C GLY A 54 6.99 16.63 -7.41
N SER A 55 7.49 16.12 -6.27
CA SER A 55 7.02 14.86 -5.68
C SER A 55 5.70 15.09 -4.95
N GLN A 56 4.77 14.14 -5.09
CA GLN A 56 3.47 14.17 -4.42
C GLN A 56 3.64 14.02 -2.91
N CYS A 57 3.28 15.03 -2.11
CA CYS A 57 3.39 14.91 -0.66
C CYS A 57 2.26 14.07 -0.08
N ILE A 58 2.60 13.30 0.96
CA ILE A 58 1.67 12.67 1.87
C ILE A 58 2.06 13.07 3.30
N ILE A 59 1.13 13.73 3.98
CA ILE A 59 1.31 14.19 5.35
C ILE A 59 0.76 13.15 6.31
N PHE A 60 1.61 12.70 7.24
CA PHE A 60 1.27 11.84 8.36
C PHE A 60 1.28 12.66 9.65
N ARG A 61 0.09 12.94 10.20
CA ARG A 61 -0.06 13.65 11.49
C ARG A 61 0.10 12.66 12.62
N THR A 62 1.33 12.54 13.11
CA THR A 62 1.75 11.47 14.01
C THR A 62 0.97 11.47 15.32
N LYS A 63 0.61 12.65 15.86
CA LYS A 63 -0.21 12.75 17.08
C LYS A 63 -1.58 12.07 16.99
N LEU A 64 -2.10 11.86 15.77
CA LEU A 64 -3.39 11.22 15.52
C LEU A 64 -3.28 9.69 15.33
N HIS A 65 -2.07 9.13 15.32
CA HIS A 65 -1.84 7.70 15.19
C HIS A 65 -1.74 7.03 16.56
N ARG A 66 -2.29 5.82 16.67
CA ARG A 66 -2.09 4.91 17.79
C ARG A 66 -1.92 3.50 17.26
N LYS A 67 -0.90 2.80 17.77
CA LYS A 67 -0.69 1.39 17.41
C LYS A 67 -1.91 0.58 17.83
N ASN A 68 -2.54 -0.07 16.87
CA ASN A 68 -3.64 -0.98 17.12
C ASN A 68 -3.53 -2.18 16.17
N SER A 69 -3.13 -3.33 16.71
CA SER A 69 -2.91 -4.55 15.92
C SER A 69 -4.16 -5.00 15.16
N ALA A 70 -5.34 -4.75 15.73
CA ALA A 70 -6.60 -5.13 15.12
C ALA A 70 -6.96 -4.26 13.90
N ARG A 71 -6.35 -3.08 13.75
CA ARG A 71 -6.53 -2.14 12.62
C ARG A 71 -5.32 -2.06 11.69
N SER A 72 -4.22 -2.71 12.04
CA SER A 72 -2.93 -2.62 11.33
C SER A 72 -3.09 -2.94 9.83
N LEU A 73 -3.86 -3.97 9.49
CA LEU A 73 -4.10 -4.33 8.09
C LEU A 73 -4.87 -3.24 7.32
N ASP A 74 -5.89 -2.63 7.91
CA ASP A 74 -6.70 -1.60 7.26
C ASP A 74 -5.86 -0.35 6.99
N MET A 75 -4.99 0.02 7.93
CA MET A 75 -4.07 1.14 7.76
C MET A 75 -3.05 0.86 6.65
N LYS A 76 -2.49 -0.35 6.60
CA LYS A 76 -1.58 -0.77 5.51
C LYS A 76 -2.27 -0.73 4.15
N ARG A 77 -3.50 -1.24 4.03
CA ARG A 77 -4.31 -1.15 2.80
C ARG A 77 -4.58 0.29 2.40
N TYR A 78 -4.93 1.15 3.35
CA TYR A 78 -5.21 2.57 3.12
C TYR A 78 -3.97 3.33 2.63
N LEU A 79 -2.79 3.04 3.18
CA LEU A 79 -1.52 3.58 2.69
C LEU A 79 -1.24 3.10 1.25
N VAL A 80 -1.35 1.80 0.97
CA VAL A 80 -1.11 1.27 -0.39
C VAL A 80 -2.09 1.85 -1.40
N PHE A 81 -3.36 2.06 -1.04
CA PHE A 81 -4.34 2.76 -1.88
C PHE A 81 -3.81 4.13 -2.33
N TRP A 82 -3.34 4.94 -1.38
CA TRP A 82 -2.82 6.27 -1.72
C TRP A 82 -1.53 6.22 -2.52
N VAL A 83 -0.64 5.25 -2.26
CA VAL A 83 0.56 5.04 -3.06
C VAL A 83 0.21 4.71 -4.52
N GLU A 84 -0.65 3.72 -4.75
CA GLU A 84 -1.09 3.35 -6.10
C GLU A 84 -1.80 4.50 -6.81
N LYS A 85 -2.72 5.18 -6.10
CA LYS A 85 -3.48 6.31 -6.65
C LYS A 85 -2.58 7.47 -7.03
N CYS A 86 -1.65 7.86 -6.16
CA CYS A 86 -0.74 8.96 -6.40
C CYS A 86 0.22 8.66 -7.56
N LEU A 87 0.82 7.46 -7.59
CA LEU A 87 1.82 7.12 -8.60
C LEU A 87 1.19 6.86 -9.98
N TYR A 88 0.10 6.11 -10.03
CA TYR A 88 -0.40 5.59 -11.30
C TYR A 88 -1.64 6.31 -11.82
N GLU A 89 -2.65 6.56 -10.97
CA GLU A 89 -3.87 7.25 -11.41
C GLU A 89 -3.62 8.74 -11.62
N LEU A 90 -2.96 9.39 -10.66
CA LEU A 90 -2.60 10.81 -10.69
C LEU A 90 -1.27 11.06 -11.42
N ASN A 91 -0.60 9.99 -11.87
CA ASN A 91 0.61 10.03 -12.70
C ASN A 91 1.74 10.87 -12.06
N ASN A 92 1.96 10.73 -10.76
CA ASN A 92 3.11 11.35 -10.10
C ASN A 92 4.34 10.44 -10.17
N PRO A 93 5.53 10.97 -10.51
CA PRO A 93 6.72 10.15 -10.66
C PRO A 93 7.31 9.70 -9.32
N ARG A 94 7.14 10.51 -8.26
CA ARG A 94 7.70 10.30 -6.92
C ARG A 94 6.75 10.82 -5.85
N MET A 95 6.97 10.37 -4.61
CA MET A 95 6.18 10.71 -3.43
C MET A 95 7.09 11.11 -2.27
N THR A 96 6.73 12.18 -1.57
CA THR A 96 7.43 12.65 -0.36
C THR A 96 6.55 12.41 0.86
N PHE A 97 7.05 11.71 1.87
CA PHE A 97 6.34 11.54 3.13
C PHE A 97 6.72 12.65 4.09
N VAL A 98 5.73 13.28 4.71
CA VAL A 98 5.91 14.34 5.70
C VAL A 98 5.34 13.85 7.02
N PHE A 99 6.19 13.44 7.94
CA PHE A 99 5.82 13.06 9.30
C PHE A 99 5.73 14.31 10.17
N ASP A 100 4.53 14.90 10.25
CA ASP A 100 4.21 15.94 11.23
C ASP A 100 4.24 15.31 12.62
N SER A 101 5.31 15.58 13.35
CA SER A 101 5.57 15.08 14.70
C SER A 101 5.23 16.09 15.78
N THR A 102 4.57 17.20 15.42
CA THR A 102 4.06 18.17 16.39
C THR A 102 3.13 17.46 17.37
N ASP A 103 3.42 17.60 18.67
CA ASP A 103 2.72 16.93 19.78
C ASP A 103 2.76 15.39 19.75
N ALA A 104 3.65 14.77 18.97
CA ALA A 104 3.81 13.32 18.96
C ALA A 104 4.34 12.81 20.32
N THR A 105 3.83 11.67 20.76
CA THR A 105 4.27 10.98 21.98
C THR A 105 4.75 9.57 21.68
N TYR A 106 5.36 8.89 22.66
CA TYR A 106 5.72 7.48 22.50
C TYR A 106 4.52 6.59 22.14
N ALA A 107 3.34 6.88 22.69
CA ALA A 107 2.14 6.10 22.40
C ALA A 107 1.65 6.25 20.94
N SER A 108 2.10 7.27 20.21
CA SER A 108 1.79 7.44 18.78
C SER A 108 2.86 6.85 17.86
N MET A 109 3.96 6.33 18.43
CA MET A 109 4.97 5.63 17.66
C MET A 109 4.51 4.21 17.35
N ASP A 110 4.62 3.84 16.08
CA ASP A 110 4.30 2.49 15.62
C ASP A 110 5.41 1.98 14.71
N ILE A 111 6.38 1.31 15.34
CA ILE A 111 7.54 0.75 14.64
C ILE A 111 7.10 -0.27 13.59
N GLU A 112 6.01 -1.01 13.81
CA GLU A 112 5.51 -1.99 12.83
C GLU A 112 5.03 -1.27 11.55
N GLN A 113 4.31 -0.17 11.70
CA GLN A 113 3.86 0.63 10.56
C GLN A 113 5.02 1.34 9.85
N ILE A 114 6.01 1.82 10.61
CA ILE A 114 7.22 2.45 10.04
C ILE A 114 8.05 1.42 9.26
N THR A 115 8.26 0.22 9.83
CA THR A 115 8.92 -0.89 9.14
C THR A 115 8.17 -1.25 7.86
N PHE A 116 6.84 -1.31 7.90
CA PHE A 116 6.03 -1.54 6.70
C PHE A 116 6.24 -0.46 5.64
N ILE A 117 6.29 0.83 6.01
CA ILE A 117 6.55 1.92 5.06
C ILE A 117 7.96 1.79 4.47
N ILE A 118 8.98 1.55 5.30
CA ILE A 118 10.35 1.35 4.85
C ILE A 118 10.41 0.19 3.86
N GLU A 119 9.85 -0.95 4.21
CA GLU A 119 9.80 -2.14 3.36
C GLU A 119 9.02 -1.91 2.07
N LEU A 120 7.88 -1.21 2.14
CA LEU A 120 7.08 -0.84 0.97
C LEU A 120 7.92 -0.07 -0.05
N PHE A 121 8.69 0.92 0.41
CA PHE A 121 9.50 1.74 -0.48
C PHE A 121 10.87 1.16 -0.79
N SER A 122 11.50 0.40 0.09
CA SER A 122 12.78 -0.26 -0.23
C SER A 122 12.60 -1.41 -1.20
N SER A 123 11.47 -2.12 -1.11
CA SER A 123 11.30 -3.40 -1.78
C SER A 123 10.33 -3.34 -2.96
N TYR A 124 9.28 -2.51 -2.89
CA TYR A 124 8.23 -2.48 -3.93
C TYR A 124 8.22 -1.20 -4.76
N TYR A 125 8.50 -0.05 -4.14
CA TYR A 125 8.50 1.25 -4.83
C TYR A 125 9.82 2.05 -4.65
N PRO A 126 11.01 1.45 -4.88
CA PRO A 126 12.30 2.11 -4.61
C PRO A 126 12.56 3.36 -5.45
N TRP A 127 12.00 3.42 -6.66
CA TRP A 127 12.10 4.60 -7.51
C TRP A 127 11.19 5.76 -7.04
N ALA A 128 10.12 5.42 -6.33
CA ALA A 128 9.05 6.36 -6.02
C ALA A 128 9.36 7.23 -4.80
N LEU A 129 10.21 6.76 -3.87
CA LEU A 129 10.48 7.51 -2.64
C LEU A 129 11.27 8.78 -2.94
N GLY A 130 10.64 9.94 -2.70
CA GLY A 130 11.19 11.29 -2.70
C GLY A 130 11.93 11.58 -1.40
N HIS A 131 11.54 12.63 -0.69
CA HIS A 131 12.03 12.88 0.67
C HIS A 131 11.17 12.15 1.71
N VAL A 132 11.78 11.87 2.87
CA VAL A 132 11.06 11.59 4.10
C VAL A 132 11.33 12.74 5.05
N ILE A 133 10.41 13.69 5.09
CA ILE A 133 10.53 14.90 5.92
C ILE A 133 9.95 14.59 7.29
N VAL A 134 10.74 14.72 8.34
CA VAL A 134 10.28 14.64 9.71
C VAL A 134 10.22 16.05 10.29
N TYR A 135 9.00 16.52 10.50
CA TYR A 135 8.69 17.89 10.89
C TYR A 135 8.41 17.98 12.38
N ASN A 136 9.03 18.94 13.07
CA ASN A 136 8.85 19.20 14.52
C ASN A 136 9.03 17.94 15.38
N MET A 137 10.12 17.18 15.18
CA MET A 137 10.39 15.98 16.00
C MET A 137 10.66 16.36 17.46
N PRO A 138 9.83 15.87 18.43
CA PRO A 138 10.11 16.06 19.84
C PRO A 138 11.43 15.41 20.24
N TRP A 139 12.22 16.08 21.09
CA TRP A 139 13.54 15.59 21.51
C TRP A 139 13.51 14.17 22.10
N ILE A 140 12.41 13.83 22.77
CA ILE A 140 12.17 12.52 23.40
C ILE A 140 12.08 11.38 22.37
N LEU A 141 11.72 11.68 21.12
CA LEU A 141 11.62 10.69 20.03
C LEU A 141 12.94 10.49 19.27
N LYS A 142 14.02 11.23 19.60
CA LYS A 142 15.35 11.00 19.00
C LYS A 142 15.90 9.61 19.28
N THR A 143 15.57 9.01 20.44
CA THR A 143 15.98 7.64 20.77
C THR A 143 15.27 6.60 19.89
N VAL A 144 14.01 6.86 19.55
CA VAL A 144 13.22 6.03 18.63
C VAL A 144 13.79 6.11 17.22
N TRP A 145 14.20 7.31 16.78
CA TRP A 145 14.88 7.50 15.50
C TRP A 145 16.13 6.62 15.38
N GLY A 146 16.96 6.50 16.43
CA GLY A 146 18.13 5.62 16.39
C GLY A 146 17.78 4.15 16.08
N GLY A 147 16.65 3.66 16.60
CA GLY A 147 16.14 2.33 16.27
C GLY A 147 15.60 2.23 14.83
N ILE A 148 14.86 3.24 14.38
CA ILE A 148 14.35 3.30 12.99
C ILE A 148 15.51 3.37 11.99
N GLN A 149 16.55 4.14 12.30
CA GLN A 149 17.72 4.32 11.44
C GLN A 149 18.43 2.99 11.15
N ALA A 150 18.44 2.06 12.10
CA ALA A 150 18.98 0.73 11.90
C ALA A 150 18.18 -0.14 10.92
N LEU A 151 16.91 0.20 10.65
CA LEU A 151 16.04 -0.50 9.68
C LEU A 151 16.17 0.08 8.27
N ILE A 152 16.71 1.29 8.12
CA ILE A 152 16.80 1.98 6.84
C ILE A 152 18.03 1.46 6.08
N PRO A 153 17.88 1.03 4.81
CA PRO A 153 19.03 0.71 3.96
C PRO A 153 19.98 1.91 3.84
N ALA A 154 21.30 1.66 3.78
CA ALA A 154 22.30 2.74 3.80
C ALA A 154 22.02 3.84 2.74
N GLU A 155 21.65 3.43 1.53
CA GLU A 155 21.27 4.27 0.38
C GLU A 155 19.97 5.07 0.55
N GLY A 156 19.14 4.76 1.56
CA GLY A 156 17.91 5.49 1.87
C GLY A 156 18.08 6.56 2.96
N THR A 157 19.21 6.60 3.66
CA THR A 157 19.41 7.49 4.82
C THR A 157 19.38 8.97 4.42
N ASP A 158 19.92 9.30 3.24
CA ASP A 158 19.98 10.67 2.73
C ASP A 158 18.60 11.24 2.34
N ARG A 159 17.60 10.37 2.15
CA ARG A 159 16.21 10.73 1.87
C ARG A 159 15.54 11.42 3.05
N PHE A 160 16.00 11.14 4.27
CA PHE A 160 15.42 11.70 5.50
C PHE A 160 15.88 13.14 5.72
N LYS A 161 14.92 14.04 5.94
CA LYS A 161 15.14 15.48 6.19
C LYS A 161 14.46 15.84 7.50
N PHE A 162 15.19 16.43 8.43
CA PHE A 162 14.66 16.88 9.72
C PHE A 162 14.55 18.39 9.71
N CYS A 163 13.40 18.91 10.10
CA CYS A 163 13.16 20.35 10.11
C CYS A 163 12.16 20.75 11.19
N ASN A 164 12.24 22.00 11.64
CA ASN A 164 11.34 22.57 12.64
C ASN A 164 10.78 23.92 12.16
N GLY A 165 9.51 24.18 12.43
CA GLY A 165 8.85 25.45 12.10
C GLY A 165 9.04 25.85 10.64
N ASN A 166 9.63 27.02 10.39
CA ASN A 166 9.77 27.57 9.03
C ASN A 166 10.84 26.86 8.18
N GLU A 167 11.68 26.00 8.75
CA GLU A 167 12.69 25.24 8.01
C GLU A 167 12.06 24.31 6.95
N ILE A 168 10.80 23.90 7.14
CA ILE A 168 10.06 23.11 6.16
C ILE A 168 9.94 23.80 4.79
N PHE A 169 9.99 25.13 4.76
CA PHE A 169 9.93 25.91 3.51
C PHE A 169 11.16 25.75 2.62
N ALA A 170 12.23 25.12 3.12
CA ALA A 170 13.33 24.66 2.27
C ALA A 170 12.89 23.52 1.32
N TYR A 171 11.85 22.76 1.68
CA TYR A 171 11.42 21.56 0.96
C TYR A 171 10.06 21.71 0.27
N ILE A 172 9.12 22.45 0.88
CA ILE A 172 7.74 22.60 0.39
C ILE A 172 7.36 24.08 0.43
N ASP A 173 6.77 24.61 -0.64
CA ASP A 173 6.33 26.01 -0.67
C ASP A 173 5.21 26.30 0.35
N HIS A 174 5.14 27.54 0.82
CA HIS A 174 4.19 27.98 1.85
C HIS A 174 2.72 27.81 1.41
N ASP A 175 2.43 28.01 0.12
CA ASP A 175 1.12 27.77 -0.50
C ASP A 175 0.88 26.31 -0.88
N CYS A 176 1.85 25.42 -0.61
CA CYS A 176 1.76 23.98 -0.80
C CYS A 176 1.70 23.22 0.54
N LEU A 177 1.54 23.94 1.65
CA LEU A 177 1.41 23.37 3.00
C LEU A 177 0.06 23.70 3.66
N PRO A 178 -0.45 22.80 4.52
CA PRO A 178 -1.59 23.09 5.37
C PRO A 178 -1.30 24.21 6.39
N ASP A 179 -2.35 24.91 6.79
CA ASP A 179 -2.31 25.95 7.84
C ASP A 179 -1.74 25.46 9.17
N PHE A 180 -2.08 24.24 9.61
CA PHE A 180 -1.56 23.66 10.84
C PHE A 180 -0.04 23.33 10.81
N MET A 181 0.62 23.44 9.65
CA MET A 181 2.07 23.34 9.49
C MET A 181 2.72 24.67 9.10
N GLY A 182 2.02 25.79 9.32
CA GLY A 182 2.50 27.13 8.96
C GLY A 182 2.32 27.50 7.50
N GLY A 183 1.56 26.73 6.71
CA GLY A 183 1.18 27.08 5.35
C GLY A 183 -0.06 27.98 5.30
N SER A 184 -0.64 28.13 4.10
CA SER A 184 -1.80 29.00 3.86
C SER A 184 -3.07 28.27 3.44
N ILE A 185 -3.03 26.94 3.26
CA ILE A 185 -4.19 26.18 2.82
C ILE A 185 -4.92 25.59 4.04
N PRO A 186 -6.17 26.00 4.31
CA PRO A 186 -6.98 25.35 5.33
C PRO A 186 -7.40 23.95 4.89
N VAL A 187 -7.45 23.02 5.84
CA VAL A 187 -7.93 21.65 5.62
C VAL A 187 -9.26 21.40 6.35
N PRO A 188 -10.14 20.54 5.82
CA PRO A 188 -11.47 20.32 6.41
C PRO A 188 -11.48 19.29 7.56
N PHE A 189 -10.32 18.98 8.14
CA PHE A 189 -10.20 17.98 9.19
C PHE A 189 -10.24 18.65 10.56
N ARG A 190 -11.16 18.22 11.42
CA ARG A 190 -11.13 18.63 12.82
C ARG A 190 -10.06 17.86 13.58
N GLU A 191 -9.61 18.42 14.69
CA GLU A 191 -8.76 17.66 15.62
C GLU A 191 -9.61 16.61 16.36
N LEU A 192 -9.08 15.41 16.49
CA LEU A 192 -9.69 14.31 17.24
C LEU A 192 -9.04 14.18 18.62
N THR A 193 -9.83 13.83 19.62
CA THR A 193 -9.30 13.47 20.94
C THR A 193 -8.68 12.06 20.91
N LEU A 194 -7.86 11.75 21.91
CA LEU A 194 -7.31 10.39 22.05
C LEU A 194 -8.40 9.33 22.19
N GLU A 195 -9.47 9.63 22.93
CA GLU A 195 -10.62 8.73 23.08
C GLU A 195 -11.33 8.47 21.75
N GLU A 196 -11.39 9.47 20.86
CA GLU A 196 -11.98 9.32 19.53
C GLU A 196 -11.10 8.45 18.62
N ILE A 197 -9.79 8.65 18.66
CA ILE A 197 -8.81 7.84 17.92
C ILE A 197 -8.86 6.38 18.39
N ASP A 198 -8.87 6.16 19.70
CA ASP A 198 -8.95 4.83 20.29
C ASP A 198 -10.30 4.15 20.02
N ALA A 199 -11.36 4.94 19.78
CA ALA A 199 -12.69 4.43 19.48
C ALA A 199 -12.93 4.04 18.01
N ILE A 200 -12.04 4.32 17.07
CA ILE A 200 -12.21 3.99 15.64
C ILE A 200 -12.60 2.50 15.47
N PRO A 201 -13.69 2.13 14.77
CA PRO A 201 -13.99 0.71 14.57
C PRO A 201 -12.96 0.02 13.67
N ILE A 202 -13.02 -1.30 13.65
CA ILE A 202 -12.38 -2.10 12.61
C ILE A 202 -13.47 -2.35 11.54
N ASP A 203 -13.10 -2.39 10.26
CA ASP A 203 -14.04 -2.65 9.18
C ASP A 203 -14.64 -4.07 9.28
N PRO A 204 -15.97 -4.24 9.47
CA PRO A 204 -16.59 -5.54 9.61
C PRO A 204 -16.44 -6.43 8.37
N GLU A 205 -16.41 -5.89 7.14
CA GLU A 205 -16.23 -6.70 5.92
C GLU A 205 -14.82 -7.29 5.83
N ILE A 206 -13.83 -6.58 6.35
CA ILE A 206 -12.46 -7.09 6.48
C ILE A 206 -12.36 -8.08 7.66
N VAL A 207 -13.11 -7.85 8.74
CA VAL A 207 -13.10 -8.65 9.98
C VAL A 207 -13.86 -9.98 9.87
N CYS A 208 -14.81 -10.14 8.93
CA CYS A 208 -15.52 -11.40 8.66
C CYS A 208 -14.58 -12.61 8.46
N TYR A 209 -13.30 -12.37 8.17
CA TYR A 209 -12.28 -13.41 8.03
C TYR A 209 -11.59 -13.85 9.33
N ARG A 210 -11.77 -13.19 10.48
CA ARG A 210 -11.10 -13.60 11.74
C ARG A 210 -11.95 -13.58 13.02
N PHE A 211 -12.94 -12.70 13.21
CA PHE A 211 -13.77 -12.67 14.45
C PHE A 211 -15.15 -12.03 14.18
N ARG A 212 -16.15 -12.23 15.06
CA ARG A 212 -17.45 -11.51 14.98
C ARG A 212 -17.38 -10.19 15.78
N PRO A 213 -17.38 -9.01 15.14
CA PRO A 213 -17.44 -7.74 15.86
C PRO A 213 -18.89 -7.38 16.21
N GLY A 214 -19.08 -6.65 17.31
CA GLY A 214 -20.39 -6.18 17.76
C GLY A 214 -20.84 -4.91 17.02
N GLU A 215 -21.97 -4.98 16.32
CA GLU A 215 -22.60 -3.89 15.53
C GLU A 215 -22.75 -2.56 16.31
N ARG A 216 -22.91 -2.63 17.64
CA ARG A 216 -23.06 -1.46 18.52
C ARG A 216 -21.80 -0.58 18.62
N VAL A 217 -20.60 -1.16 18.49
CA VAL A 217 -19.33 -0.40 18.58
C VAL A 217 -19.08 0.41 17.31
N ILE A 218 -19.40 -0.17 16.14
CA ILE A 218 -19.22 0.47 14.83
C ILE A 218 -20.08 1.73 14.71
N LYS A 219 -21.39 1.61 15.00
CA LYS A 219 -22.33 2.75 14.97
C LYS A 219 -21.91 3.89 15.91
N ARG A 220 -21.31 3.59 17.06
CA ARG A 220 -20.90 4.60 18.06
C ARG A 220 -19.67 5.41 17.65
N ALA A 221 -18.77 4.87 16.84
CA ALA A 221 -17.60 5.62 16.40
C ALA A 221 -17.79 6.28 15.03
N GLU A 222 -18.58 5.70 14.12
CA GLU A 222 -19.05 6.41 12.92
C GLU A 222 -19.89 7.65 13.26
N SER A 223 -20.69 7.58 14.34
CA SER A 223 -21.44 8.75 14.83
C SER A 223 -20.55 9.84 15.46
N ARG A 224 -19.34 9.51 15.92
CA ARG A 224 -18.37 10.48 16.47
C ARG A 224 -17.45 11.06 15.40
N ILE A 225 -17.03 10.23 14.44
CA ILE A 225 -16.13 10.60 13.34
C ILE A 225 -16.94 10.56 12.05
N CYS A 226 -17.62 11.65 11.75
CA CYS A 226 -18.46 11.76 10.56
C CYS A 226 -17.69 12.36 9.36
N SER A 227 -18.03 11.89 8.16
CA SER A 227 -17.64 12.59 6.94
C SER A 227 -18.46 13.86 6.83
N THR A 228 -17.79 14.99 6.60
CA THR A 228 -18.45 16.28 6.38
C THR A 228 -18.48 16.61 4.88
N PRO A 229 -19.42 17.44 4.40
CA PRO A 229 -19.41 17.91 3.01
C PRO A 229 -18.07 18.53 2.60
N ALA A 230 -17.38 19.20 3.52
CA ALA A 230 -16.07 19.80 3.29
C ALA A 230 -14.98 18.74 3.07
N ILE A 231 -14.96 17.66 3.85
CA ILE A 231 -14.03 16.53 3.68
C ILE A 231 -14.29 15.83 2.34
N THR A 232 -15.57 15.52 2.04
CA THR A 232 -15.94 14.91 0.76
C THR A 232 -15.53 15.79 -0.42
N LYS A 233 -15.78 17.10 -0.33
CA LYS A 233 -15.37 18.08 -1.36
C LYS A 233 -13.86 18.13 -1.53
N PHE A 234 -13.09 18.15 -0.43
CA PHE A 234 -11.63 18.15 -0.48
C PHE A 234 -11.08 16.95 -1.25
N TYR A 235 -11.51 15.73 -0.92
CA TYR A 235 -11.01 14.55 -1.62
C TYR A 235 -11.52 14.42 -3.05
N ARG A 236 -12.75 14.87 -3.32
CA ARG A 236 -13.32 14.92 -4.66
C ARG A 236 -12.56 15.85 -5.58
N ASP A 237 -12.30 17.08 -5.12
CA ASP A 237 -11.73 18.13 -5.94
C ASP A 237 -10.23 17.91 -6.18
N ASN A 238 -9.51 17.39 -5.17
CA ASN A 238 -8.06 17.21 -5.28
C ASN A 238 -7.65 15.83 -5.81
N PHE A 239 -8.46 14.79 -5.60
CA PHE A 239 -8.07 13.40 -5.88
C PHE A 239 -9.13 12.60 -6.64
N GLY A 240 -10.26 13.21 -6.99
CA GLY A 240 -11.32 12.55 -7.76
C GLY A 240 -12.07 11.47 -6.99
N LEU A 241 -12.00 11.44 -5.66
CA LEU A 241 -12.77 10.50 -4.84
C LEU A 241 -14.25 10.88 -4.77
N PHE A 242 -15.11 9.95 -4.36
CA PHE A 242 -16.54 10.15 -4.14
C PHE A 242 -17.29 10.63 -5.38
N ARG A 243 -16.66 10.57 -6.55
CA ARG A 243 -17.35 10.70 -7.83
C ARG A 243 -18.35 9.56 -7.83
N ASN A 244 -19.64 9.89 -7.78
CA ASN A 244 -20.70 8.90 -7.92
C ASN A 244 -20.33 8.07 -9.13
N GLY A 245 -19.96 6.81 -8.90
CA GLY A 245 -19.52 5.92 -9.97
C GLY A 245 -20.62 5.95 -11.00
N SER A 246 -20.33 6.48 -12.18
CA SER A 246 -21.27 6.63 -13.28
C SER A 246 -22.51 7.45 -12.88
N ARG A 247 -22.69 8.61 -13.51
CA ARG A 247 -24.06 9.09 -13.70
C ARG A 247 -24.80 7.95 -14.40
N ARG A 248 -25.64 7.19 -13.68
CA ARG A 248 -26.73 6.42 -14.28
C ARG A 248 -27.66 7.49 -14.87
N VAL A 249 -27.27 8.01 -16.03
CA VAL A 249 -28.20 8.73 -16.89
C VAL A 249 -29.09 7.63 -17.44
N ASN A 250 -30.27 7.49 -16.87
CA ASN A 250 -31.38 6.72 -17.42
C ASN A 250 -30.97 5.37 -18.05
N GLY A 251 -30.73 4.35 -17.23
CA GLY A 251 -30.73 2.96 -17.71
C GLY A 251 -29.67 2.54 -18.75
N HIS A 252 -28.76 3.43 -19.15
CA HIS A 252 -27.62 3.09 -20.00
C HIS A 252 -26.32 3.25 -19.21
N GLU A 253 -25.51 2.18 -19.16
CA GLU A 253 -24.15 2.20 -18.64
C GLU A 253 -23.37 3.40 -19.21
N ALA A 254 -22.57 4.07 -18.38
CA ALA A 254 -21.62 5.06 -18.87
C ALA A 254 -20.66 4.36 -19.83
N MET A 255 -20.87 4.54 -21.13
CA MET A 255 -20.12 3.84 -22.17
C MET A 255 -18.64 4.19 -22.06
N SER A 256 -17.82 3.19 -21.75
CA SER A 256 -16.36 3.29 -21.92
C SER A 256 -16.05 3.65 -23.37
N ILE A 257 -15.09 4.55 -23.60
CA ILE A 257 -14.68 4.91 -24.98
C ILE A 257 -13.87 3.81 -25.66
N PHE A 258 -13.48 2.76 -24.92
CA PHE A 258 -12.77 1.61 -25.45
C PHE A 258 -13.05 0.33 -24.64
N LEU A 259 -12.89 -0.82 -25.29
CA LEU A 259 -12.98 -2.15 -24.68
C LEU A 259 -11.63 -2.85 -24.75
N CYS A 260 -11.31 -3.66 -23.74
CA CYS A 260 -10.16 -4.56 -23.76
C CYS A 260 -10.63 -6.01 -23.69
N ARG A 261 -10.08 -6.89 -24.52
CA ARG A 261 -10.29 -8.34 -24.43
C ARG A 261 -8.95 -9.07 -24.33
N PRO A 262 -8.68 -9.81 -23.24
CA PRO A 262 -9.54 -10.03 -22.07
C PRO A 262 -9.78 -8.76 -21.23
N GLU A 263 -10.87 -8.72 -20.47
CA GLU A 263 -11.29 -7.52 -19.72
C GLU A 263 -10.52 -7.30 -18.41
N GLU A 264 -10.02 -8.36 -17.79
CA GLU A 264 -9.39 -8.26 -16.47
C GLU A 264 -8.06 -8.98 -16.36
N ASN A 265 -7.97 -10.22 -16.85
CA ASN A 265 -6.79 -11.06 -16.66
C ASN A 265 -6.12 -11.34 -18.02
N LEU A 266 -4.86 -10.97 -18.16
CA LEU A 266 -4.03 -11.18 -19.32
C LEU A 266 -3.14 -12.41 -19.10
N GLU A 267 -3.51 -13.51 -19.74
CA GLU A 267 -2.82 -14.79 -19.60
C GLU A 267 -1.56 -14.87 -20.46
N PHE A 268 -0.43 -15.11 -19.82
CA PHE A 268 0.86 -15.31 -20.45
C PHE A 268 1.12 -16.79 -20.67
N LYS A 269 1.49 -17.11 -21.91
CA LYS A 269 1.92 -18.43 -22.36
C LYS A 269 3.42 -18.43 -22.58
N LYS A 270 4.07 -19.50 -22.16
CA LYS A 270 5.49 -19.71 -22.41
C LYS A 270 5.70 -20.08 -23.88
N VAL A 271 6.51 -19.30 -24.59
CA VAL A 271 6.88 -19.53 -25.98
C VAL A 271 8.40 -19.41 -26.09
N GLY A 272 9.10 -20.54 -26.06
CA GLY A 272 10.57 -20.57 -26.02
C GLY A 272 11.13 -19.90 -24.76
N ASN A 273 12.00 -18.92 -24.95
CA ASN A 273 12.63 -18.14 -23.86
C ASN A 273 11.85 -16.87 -23.46
N VAL A 274 10.61 -16.71 -23.92
CA VAL A 274 9.79 -15.53 -23.67
C VAL A 274 8.39 -15.97 -23.24
N GLN A 275 7.79 -15.23 -22.30
CA GLN A 275 6.39 -15.36 -21.96
C GLN A 275 5.60 -14.32 -22.73
N THR A 276 4.56 -14.72 -23.44
CA THR A 276 3.80 -13.84 -24.33
C THR A 276 2.32 -13.87 -24.01
N ALA A 277 1.67 -12.72 -24.10
CA ALA A 277 0.24 -12.55 -24.01
C ALA A 277 -0.19 -11.52 -25.06
N SER A 278 -1.48 -11.51 -25.38
CA SER A 278 -2.04 -10.48 -26.25
C SER A 278 -3.42 -10.09 -25.76
N PHE A 279 -3.76 -8.82 -25.95
CA PHE A 279 -5.11 -8.34 -25.72
C PHE A 279 -5.54 -7.44 -26.88
N GLU A 280 -6.83 -7.44 -27.18
CA GLU A 280 -7.44 -6.59 -28.18
C GLU A 280 -7.97 -5.34 -27.51
N ILE A 281 -7.71 -4.18 -28.12
CA ILE A 281 -8.30 -2.89 -27.76
C ILE A 281 -9.26 -2.51 -28.89
N THR A 282 -10.53 -2.28 -28.57
CA THR A 282 -11.54 -1.82 -29.52
C THR A 282 -11.99 -0.42 -29.16
N SER A 283 -12.00 0.50 -30.14
CA SER A 283 -12.54 1.85 -29.95
C SER A 283 -14.07 1.80 -29.95
N CYS A 284 -14.67 2.40 -28.93
CA CYS A 284 -16.12 2.51 -28.75
C CYS A 284 -16.50 3.96 -28.42
N SER A 285 -15.84 4.93 -29.05
CA SER A 285 -16.05 6.34 -28.76
C SER A 285 -17.52 6.73 -29.03
N PRO A 286 -18.28 7.18 -28.01
CA PRO A 286 -19.71 7.47 -28.16
C PRO A 286 -20.03 8.57 -29.18
N ASP A 287 -19.05 9.43 -29.45
CA ASP A 287 -19.13 10.57 -30.36
C ASP A 287 -18.57 10.27 -31.76
N GLY A 288 -18.14 9.03 -32.03
CA GLY A 288 -17.62 8.62 -33.33
C GLY A 288 -16.17 9.04 -33.62
N ARG A 289 -15.50 9.71 -32.69
CA ARG A 289 -14.14 10.22 -32.89
C ARG A 289 -13.06 9.17 -32.61
N PRO A 290 -11.85 9.32 -33.20
CA PRO A 290 -10.75 8.42 -32.93
C PRO A 290 -10.23 8.58 -31.50
N ILE A 291 -9.70 7.49 -30.95
CA ILE A 291 -9.05 7.45 -29.65
C ILE A 291 -7.55 7.28 -29.82
N VAL A 292 -6.77 7.93 -28.96
CA VAL A 292 -5.34 7.66 -28.79
C VAL A 292 -5.18 6.83 -27.53
N PHE A 293 -4.50 5.70 -27.61
CA PHE A 293 -4.20 4.88 -26.44
C PHE A 293 -2.69 4.77 -26.19
N LYS A 294 -2.34 4.50 -24.93
CA LYS A 294 -1.01 4.08 -24.52
C LYS A 294 -1.11 2.99 -23.46
N VAL A 295 -0.10 2.12 -23.43
CA VAL A 295 -0.01 0.99 -22.52
C VAL A 295 1.20 1.20 -21.63
N LYS A 296 0.99 1.06 -20.32
CA LYS A 296 2.04 1.11 -19.30
C LYS A 296 2.08 -0.21 -18.53
N VAL A 297 3.26 -0.60 -18.09
CA VAL A 297 3.47 -1.75 -17.19
C VAL A 297 3.98 -1.26 -15.85
N ASN A 298 3.61 -1.95 -14.76
CA ASN A 298 4.14 -1.64 -13.42
C ASN A 298 5.56 -2.18 -13.19
N CYS A 299 5.99 -3.20 -13.94
CA CYS A 299 7.35 -3.73 -13.96
C CYS A 299 7.92 -3.60 -15.37
N LEU A 300 8.96 -2.78 -15.58
CA LEU A 300 9.54 -2.58 -16.91
C LEU A 300 10.55 -3.67 -17.29
N GLN A 301 11.10 -4.39 -16.32
CA GLN A 301 12.20 -5.31 -16.55
C GLN A 301 11.76 -6.53 -17.37
N GLY A 302 12.37 -6.70 -18.54
CA GLY A 302 12.08 -7.78 -19.48
C GLY A 302 10.78 -7.60 -20.27
N TYR A 303 9.97 -6.57 -20.00
CA TYR A 303 8.70 -6.34 -20.69
C TYR A 303 8.89 -5.60 -22.01
N THR A 304 8.18 -6.06 -23.03
CA THR A 304 8.03 -5.40 -24.33
C THR A 304 6.56 -5.38 -24.70
N VAL A 305 6.04 -4.20 -25.01
CA VAL A 305 4.64 -4.01 -25.46
C VAL A 305 4.65 -3.46 -26.88
N LYS A 306 3.95 -4.14 -27.80
CA LYS A 306 3.91 -3.79 -29.22
C LYS A 306 2.48 -3.89 -29.77
N PRO A 307 1.88 -2.78 -30.23
CA PRO A 307 2.36 -1.39 -30.05
C PRO A 307 2.18 -0.90 -28.61
N PHE A 308 3.10 -0.07 -28.12
CA PHE A 308 2.99 0.55 -26.78
C PHE A 308 2.04 1.77 -26.76
N CYS A 309 1.80 2.37 -27.92
CA CYS A 309 0.81 3.43 -28.13
C CYS A 309 0.28 3.37 -29.56
N GLY A 310 -0.89 3.94 -29.80
CA GLY A 310 -1.45 4.03 -31.14
C GLY A 310 -2.72 4.86 -31.19
N VAL A 311 -3.27 4.98 -32.39
CA VAL A 311 -4.55 5.65 -32.64
C VAL A 311 -5.52 4.63 -33.22
N LEU A 312 -6.76 4.66 -32.76
CA LEU A 312 -7.85 3.79 -33.20
C LEU A 312 -9.03 4.64 -33.66
N GLU A 313 -9.42 4.47 -34.93
CA GLU A 313 -10.69 4.99 -35.44
C GLU A 313 -11.87 4.37 -34.69
N ASN A 314 -13.02 5.05 -34.67
CA ASN A 314 -14.19 4.51 -33.97
C ASN A 314 -14.63 3.17 -34.56
N GLY A 315 -14.87 2.18 -33.69
CA GLY A 315 -15.18 0.81 -34.07
C GLY A 315 -13.99 -0.04 -34.52
N ALA A 316 -12.79 0.54 -34.67
CA ALA A 316 -11.60 -0.23 -35.01
C ALA A 316 -11.03 -0.98 -33.79
N SER A 317 -10.52 -2.18 -34.05
CA SER A 317 -9.78 -2.99 -33.08
C SER A 317 -8.30 -3.06 -33.41
N MET A 318 -7.47 -3.20 -32.38
CA MET A 318 -6.06 -3.56 -32.53
C MET A 318 -5.60 -4.51 -31.43
N VAL A 319 -4.80 -5.50 -31.85
CA VAL A 319 -4.15 -6.43 -30.93
C VAL A 319 -2.83 -5.82 -30.44
N VAL A 320 -2.70 -5.72 -29.12
CA VAL A 320 -1.47 -5.37 -28.43
C VAL A 320 -0.81 -6.64 -27.93
N ASN A 321 0.40 -6.88 -28.41
CA ASN A 321 1.23 -8.00 -27.98
C ASN A 321 2.13 -7.57 -26.83
N VAL A 322 2.17 -8.40 -25.80
CA VAL A 322 2.96 -8.17 -24.59
C VAL A 322 3.85 -9.37 -24.41
N SER A 323 5.15 -9.15 -24.31
CA SER A 323 6.13 -10.21 -24.11
C SER A 323 7.04 -9.86 -22.94
N LYS A 324 7.38 -10.86 -22.14
CA LYS A 324 8.31 -10.75 -21.02
C LYS A 324 9.40 -11.80 -21.12
N GLU A 325 10.66 -11.40 -21.01
CA GLU A 325 11.80 -12.33 -21.04
C GLU A 325 11.74 -13.32 -19.86
N MET A 326 12.02 -14.61 -20.09
CA MET A 326 12.01 -15.64 -19.03
C MET A 326 13.03 -15.40 -17.91
N ALA A 327 14.06 -14.58 -18.15
CA ALA A 327 14.99 -14.12 -17.10
C ALA A 327 14.26 -13.32 -16.00
N TYR A 328 13.08 -12.78 -16.31
CA TYR A 328 12.21 -12.03 -15.42
C TYR A 328 10.78 -12.56 -15.62
N PRO A 329 10.39 -13.70 -15.03
CA PRO A 329 9.11 -14.32 -15.33
C PRO A 329 7.92 -13.43 -14.94
N VAL A 330 6.80 -13.58 -15.64
CA VAL A 330 5.53 -12.93 -15.37
C VAL A 330 5.00 -13.41 -14.03
N THR A 331 4.55 -12.48 -13.20
CA THR A 331 3.97 -12.77 -11.89
C THR A 331 2.51 -12.32 -11.85
N ASN A 332 1.71 -12.89 -10.94
CA ASN A 332 0.33 -12.44 -10.70
C ASN A 332 0.24 -11.01 -10.11
N GLN A 333 1.39 -10.39 -9.82
CA GLN A 333 1.51 -9.00 -9.37
C GLN A 333 1.75 -8.04 -10.54
N ASP A 334 2.13 -8.54 -11.72
CA ASP A 334 2.34 -7.70 -12.89
C ASP A 334 0.98 -7.17 -13.39
N LYS A 335 0.94 -5.88 -13.71
CA LYS A 335 -0.26 -5.14 -14.10
C LYS A 335 0.05 -4.28 -15.31
N LEU A 336 -0.85 -4.28 -16.28
CA LEU A 336 -0.86 -3.37 -17.41
C LEU A 336 -1.93 -2.30 -17.20
N LEU A 337 -1.61 -1.05 -17.53
CA LEU A 337 -2.55 0.06 -17.55
C LEU A 337 -2.69 0.56 -18.98
N VAL A 338 -3.89 0.41 -19.54
CA VAL A 338 -4.28 0.99 -20.82
C VAL A 338 -4.93 2.33 -20.53
N GLN A 339 -4.40 3.41 -21.09
CA GLN A 339 -4.98 4.75 -21.01
C GLN A 339 -5.43 5.18 -22.40
N ALA A 340 -6.63 5.72 -22.54
CA ALA A 340 -7.16 6.21 -23.80
C ALA A 340 -7.78 7.61 -23.65
N VAL A 341 -7.77 8.37 -24.73
CA VAL A 341 -8.39 9.69 -24.82
C VAL A 341 -8.99 9.88 -26.21
N VAL A 342 -10.14 10.52 -26.29
CA VAL A 342 -10.75 10.93 -27.57
C VAL A 342 -9.98 12.13 -28.11
N THR A 343 -9.64 12.13 -29.40
CA THR A 343 -8.93 13.25 -30.04
C THR A 343 -9.58 13.67 -31.35
N ASP A 344 -9.46 14.96 -31.67
CA ASP A 344 -9.78 15.51 -32.99
C ASP A 344 -8.52 15.63 -33.88
N GLN A 345 -7.33 15.54 -33.27
CA GLN A 345 -6.03 15.75 -33.94
C GLN A 345 -5.12 14.54 -33.69
N LEU A 346 -4.68 13.88 -34.76
CA LEU A 346 -3.67 12.82 -34.68
C LEU A 346 -2.30 13.44 -34.40
N PRO A 347 -1.63 13.10 -33.29
CA PRO A 347 -0.24 13.50 -33.08
C PRO A 347 0.66 12.68 -34.02
N SER A 348 1.36 13.35 -34.94
CA SER A 348 2.39 12.75 -35.79
C SER A 348 3.73 12.66 -35.04
N GLY A 349 4.37 11.49 -35.05
CA GLY A 349 5.76 11.31 -34.60
C GLY A 349 6.04 11.70 -33.14
N GLN A 350 7.25 12.24 -32.88
CA GLN A 350 7.89 12.52 -31.57
C GLN A 350 7.08 13.36 -30.56
N LEU A 351 5.85 13.79 -30.89
CA LEU A 351 4.97 14.68 -30.10
C LEU A 351 3.95 13.96 -29.19
N VAL A 352 3.88 12.63 -29.20
CA VAL A 352 2.90 11.87 -28.38
C VAL A 352 3.12 12.11 -26.87
N SER A 353 4.36 12.21 -26.41
CA SER A 353 4.67 12.48 -25.00
C SER A 353 4.17 13.85 -24.53
N GLU A 354 4.39 14.89 -25.34
CA GLU A 354 3.91 16.26 -25.07
C GLU A 354 2.38 16.33 -25.10
N PHE A 355 1.74 15.61 -26.03
CA PHE A 355 0.28 15.49 -26.09
C PHE A 355 -0.27 14.95 -24.75
N TRP A 356 0.31 13.86 -24.22
CA TRP A 356 -0.10 13.30 -22.94
C TRP A 356 0.15 14.20 -21.73
N GLN A 357 1.11 15.12 -21.80
CA GLN A 357 1.39 16.07 -20.72
C GLN A 357 0.37 17.22 -20.65
N LYS A 358 -0.25 17.58 -21.78
CA LYS A 358 -1.22 18.70 -21.88
C LYS A 358 -2.66 18.29 -21.51
N LEU A 359 -2.94 16.99 -21.37
CA LEU A 359 -4.29 16.49 -21.11
C LEU A 359 -4.70 16.66 -19.65
N LYS A 360 -5.95 17.07 -19.44
CA LYS A 360 -6.58 17.06 -18.11
C LYS A 360 -6.87 15.62 -17.69
N PRO A 361 -6.60 15.21 -16.43
CA PRO A 361 -6.85 13.85 -15.96
C PRO A 361 -8.29 13.37 -16.16
N ASP A 362 -9.27 14.28 -16.10
CA ASP A 362 -10.70 13.99 -16.27
C ASP A 362 -11.06 13.48 -17.67
N ASN A 363 -10.21 13.70 -18.68
CA ASN A 363 -10.46 13.29 -20.06
C ASN A 363 -9.76 11.95 -20.40
N ILE A 364 -9.03 11.36 -19.46
CA ILE A 364 -8.25 10.14 -19.68
C ILE A 364 -9.02 8.94 -19.12
N PHE A 365 -9.49 8.09 -20.02
CA PHE A 365 -10.13 6.81 -19.67
C PHE A 365 -9.04 5.76 -19.43
N GLN A 366 -9.23 4.91 -18.43
CA GLN A 366 -8.21 3.95 -18.01
C GLN A 366 -8.79 2.57 -17.75
N LYS A 367 -8.06 1.52 -18.14
CA LYS A 367 -8.38 0.13 -17.87
C LYS A 367 -7.12 -0.61 -17.40
N LYS A 368 -7.22 -1.33 -16.28
CA LYS A 368 -6.12 -2.11 -15.70
C LYS A 368 -6.33 -3.59 -16.03
N LEU A 369 -5.29 -4.26 -16.53
CA LEU A 369 -5.24 -5.69 -16.77
C LEU A 369 -4.23 -6.33 -15.80
N ARG A 370 -4.57 -7.46 -15.18
CA ARG A 370 -3.70 -8.25 -14.31
C ARG A 370 -3.04 -9.35 -15.13
N CYS A 371 -1.72 -9.48 -15.07
CA CYS A 371 -1.04 -10.58 -15.74
C CYS A 371 -1.19 -11.86 -14.91
N CYS A 372 -1.35 -12.99 -15.56
CA CYS A 372 -1.31 -14.31 -14.92
C CYS A 372 -0.62 -15.32 -15.86
N LEU A 373 -0.14 -16.44 -15.31
CA LEU A 373 0.41 -17.53 -16.10
C LEU A 373 -0.68 -18.53 -16.46
N ALA A 374 -0.72 -18.99 -17.71
CA ALA A 374 -1.60 -20.09 -18.10
C ALA A 374 -1.17 -21.39 -17.39
N ASN A 375 -2.08 -22.04 -16.67
CA ASN A 375 -1.81 -23.33 -16.02
C ASN A 375 -1.57 -24.43 -17.07
N GLU A 376 -0.44 -25.15 -16.97
CA GLU A 376 -0.09 -26.27 -17.87
C GLU A 376 -0.83 -27.59 -17.57
N TYR A 377 -1.92 -27.59 -16.79
CA TYR A 377 -2.74 -28.78 -16.57
C TYR A 377 -4.02 -28.72 -17.42
N GLY A 378 -3.89 -29.06 -18.69
CA GLY A 378 -5.01 -29.00 -19.63
C GLY A 378 -4.83 -29.82 -20.89
N LEU A 379 -4.27 -31.03 -20.80
CA LEU A 379 -4.34 -32.02 -21.88
C LEU A 379 -4.35 -33.45 -21.30
N VAL A 380 -5.53 -33.96 -20.96
CA VAL A 380 -6.01 -35.29 -21.39
C VAL A 380 -7.55 -35.24 -21.31
N THR A 381 -8.21 -34.98 -22.43
CA THR A 381 -9.57 -35.47 -22.67
C THR A 381 -9.46 -36.65 -23.61
N GLU A 382 -9.63 -37.86 -23.09
CA GLU A 382 -10.21 -38.95 -23.86
C GLU A 382 -11.25 -39.65 -22.98
N GLU A 383 -12.47 -39.65 -23.50
CA GLU A 383 -13.63 -40.34 -22.96
C GLU A 383 -13.38 -41.86 -22.94
N THR A 384 -13.67 -42.51 -21.82
CA THR A 384 -14.22 -43.88 -21.83
C THR A 384 -15.16 -44.06 -20.64
N THR A 385 -16.44 -43.87 -20.95
CA THR A 385 -17.62 -44.65 -20.56
C THR A 385 -17.52 -45.61 -19.37
N TYR A 386 -18.44 -45.49 -18.40
CA TYR A 386 -19.37 -46.52 -17.86
C TYR A 386 -20.04 -46.05 -16.52
N PRO A 387 -21.20 -46.62 -16.10
CA PRO A 387 -22.42 -45.87 -15.76
C PRO A 387 -22.70 -45.75 -14.24
N PRO A 388 -23.78 -45.09 -13.79
CA PRO A 388 -23.93 -44.63 -12.42
C PRO A 388 -24.56 -45.70 -11.51
N ARG A 389 -24.11 -45.77 -10.26
CA ARG A 389 -24.82 -46.49 -9.18
C ARG A 389 -24.83 -45.72 -7.85
N SER A 390 -26.03 -45.21 -7.56
CA SER A 390 -26.76 -45.26 -6.28
C SER A 390 -26.01 -45.15 -4.95
N MET A 391 -26.43 -44.16 -4.15
CA MET A 391 -26.33 -44.14 -2.69
C MET A 391 -26.92 -45.40 -2.04
N THR A 392 -26.24 -45.94 -1.03
CA THR A 392 -26.81 -46.37 0.26
C THR A 392 -25.71 -46.71 1.28
N GLY A 393 -25.76 -46.05 2.44
CA GLY A 393 -25.74 -46.72 3.77
C GLY A 393 -24.44 -47.24 4.41
N LEU A 394 -24.11 -46.61 5.56
CA LEU A 394 -23.72 -47.21 6.86
C LEU A 394 -22.27 -47.66 7.14
N VAL A 395 -21.63 -46.88 8.02
CA VAL A 395 -20.98 -47.22 9.31
C VAL A 395 -20.02 -48.43 9.37
N GLY A 396 -18.78 -48.15 9.76
CA GLY A 396 -17.86 -49.11 10.37
C GLY A 396 -16.42 -48.59 10.40
N GLY A 397 -15.95 -48.13 11.55
CA GLY A 397 -14.64 -47.50 11.70
C GLY A 397 -13.45 -48.47 11.58
N GLN A 398 -12.32 -47.91 11.16
CA GLN A 398 -10.96 -48.34 11.50
C GLN A 398 -10.03 -47.12 11.40
N HIS A 399 -9.59 -46.62 12.56
CA HIS A 399 -8.59 -45.57 12.70
C HIS A 399 -7.20 -46.12 12.37
N THR A 400 -6.50 -45.46 11.45
CA THR A 400 -5.10 -45.71 11.08
C THR A 400 -4.12 -45.12 12.13
N PRO A 401 -3.05 -45.84 12.52
CA PRO A 401 -2.15 -45.46 13.62
C PRO A 401 -1.20 -44.28 13.32
N ALA A 402 -1.04 -43.89 12.05
CA ALA A 402 -0.07 -42.87 11.64
C ALA A 402 -0.38 -41.44 12.12
N ILE A 403 -1.65 -41.11 12.38
CA ILE A 403 -2.06 -39.75 12.79
C ILE A 403 -1.70 -39.47 14.25
N ARG A 404 -1.66 -40.51 15.11
CA ARG A 404 -1.44 -40.35 16.56
C ARG A 404 0.02 -40.10 16.92
N GLU A 405 0.95 -40.66 16.13
CA GLU A 405 2.39 -40.40 16.29
C GLU A 405 2.74 -38.94 15.92
N SER A 406 2.23 -38.43 14.80
CA SER A 406 2.50 -37.06 14.35
C SER A 406 1.94 -35.99 15.29
N THR A 407 0.78 -36.24 15.93
CA THR A 407 0.24 -35.34 16.96
C THR A 407 1.11 -35.31 18.21
N SER A 408 1.68 -36.45 18.62
CA SER A 408 2.53 -36.53 19.81
C SER A 408 3.88 -35.81 19.64
N GLU A 409 4.47 -35.87 18.45
CA GLU A 409 5.70 -35.13 18.12
C GLU A 409 5.49 -33.62 18.06
N LEU A 410 4.33 -33.19 17.57
CA LEU A 410 3.97 -31.78 17.50
C LEU A 410 3.77 -31.19 18.89
N GLU A 411 3.07 -31.89 19.78
CA GLU A 411 2.90 -31.49 21.18
C GLU A 411 4.25 -31.38 21.91
N LYS A 412 5.17 -32.31 21.66
CA LYS A 412 6.53 -32.27 22.21
C LYS A 412 7.30 -31.03 21.76
N LYS A 413 7.25 -30.70 20.45
CA LYS A 413 7.90 -29.49 19.91
C LYS A 413 7.29 -28.22 20.46
N VAL A 414 5.96 -28.16 20.61
CA VAL A 414 5.25 -27.00 21.20
C VAL A 414 5.65 -26.80 22.67
N ALA A 415 5.75 -27.89 23.45
CA ALA A 415 6.19 -27.83 24.84
C ALA A 415 7.64 -27.35 24.95
N GLU A 416 8.53 -27.83 24.07
CA GLU A 416 9.93 -27.42 24.04
C GLU A 416 10.10 -25.94 23.66
N LEU A 417 9.39 -25.48 22.63
CA LEU A 417 9.36 -24.06 22.24
C LEU A 417 8.81 -23.18 23.37
N SER A 418 7.77 -23.62 24.06
CA SER A 418 7.19 -22.90 25.19
C SER A 418 8.16 -22.80 26.36
N ALA A 419 8.94 -23.85 26.63
CA ALA A 419 9.98 -23.85 27.66
C ALA A 419 11.13 -22.90 27.31
N ARG A 420 11.61 -22.91 26.05
CA ARG A 420 12.63 -21.96 25.56
C ARG A 420 12.16 -20.51 25.66
N TYR A 421 10.90 -20.24 25.30
CA TYR A 421 10.31 -18.91 25.43
C TYR A 421 10.24 -18.44 26.89
N ARG A 422 9.84 -19.32 27.82
CA ARG A 422 9.83 -18.99 29.26
C ARG A 422 11.23 -18.71 29.80
N ALA A 423 12.23 -19.50 29.40
CA ALA A 423 13.62 -19.26 29.78
C ALA A 423 14.12 -17.90 29.25
N GLN A 424 13.79 -17.55 28.01
CA GLN A 424 14.12 -16.25 27.43
C GLN A 424 13.43 -15.08 28.15
N GLN A 425 12.16 -15.25 28.55
CA GLN A 425 11.43 -14.24 29.33
C GLN A 425 12.04 -14.02 30.71
N ILE A 426 12.49 -15.09 31.38
CA ILE A 426 13.21 -15.00 32.66
C ILE A 426 14.53 -14.27 32.46
N PHE A 427 15.31 -14.63 31.44
CA PHE A 427 16.58 -13.98 31.12
C PHE A 427 16.41 -12.48 30.86
N ASN A 428 15.42 -12.09 30.04
CA ASN A 428 15.11 -10.69 29.77
C ASN A 428 14.68 -9.94 31.06
N SER A 429 13.89 -10.58 31.92
CA SER A 429 13.46 -9.99 33.19
C SER A 429 14.63 -9.75 34.15
N VAL A 430 15.59 -10.70 34.20
CA VAL A 430 16.82 -10.56 34.99
C VAL A 430 17.69 -9.41 34.45
N ILE A 431 17.85 -9.29 33.12
CA ILE A 431 18.58 -8.17 32.52
C ILE A 431 17.93 -6.84 32.86
N CYS A 432 16.61 -6.71 32.72
CA CYS A 432 15.89 -5.48 33.08
C CYS A 432 16.10 -5.12 34.56
N PHE A 433 16.03 -6.11 35.46
CA PHE A 433 16.29 -5.89 36.88
C PHE A 433 17.73 -5.41 37.13
N LEU A 434 18.73 -6.02 36.49
CA LEU A 434 20.13 -5.62 36.62
C LEU A 434 20.37 -4.20 36.08
N LEU A 435 19.71 -3.80 34.99
CA LEU A 435 19.79 -2.44 34.45
C LEU A 435 19.16 -1.41 35.39
N ILE A 436 18.01 -1.72 35.97
CA ILE A 436 17.36 -0.87 36.98
C ILE A 436 18.23 -0.75 38.22
N LEU A 437 18.80 -1.86 38.70
CA LEU A 437 19.69 -1.87 39.86
C LEU A 437 20.96 -1.05 39.58
N ASN A 438 21.56 -1.20 38.40
CA ASN A 438 22.74 -0.43 37.99
C ASN A 438 22.41 1.07 37.92
N PHE A 439 21.25 1.44 37.36
CA PHE A 439 20.77 2.82 37.35
C PHE A 439 20.57 3.36 38.77
N ALA A 440 19.94 2.60 39.66
CA ALA A 440 19.71 2.99 41.05
C ALA A 440 21.02 3.17 41.83
N ILE A 441 22.00 2.27 41.64
CA ILE A 441 23.34 2.40 42.24
C ILE A 441 24.06 3.64 41.71
N THR A 442 24.02 3.88 40.39
CA THR A 442 24.66 5.05 39.76
C THR A 442 24.01 6.35 40.22
N PHE A 443 22.69 6.36 40.32
CA PHE A 443 21.91 7.49 40.83
C PHE A 443 22.21 7.78 42.30
N HIS A 444 22.21 6.74 43.14
CA HIS A 444 22.55 6.85 44.57
C HIS A 444 24.00 7.31 44.77
N SER A 445 24.96 6.76 44.02
CA SER A 445 26.35 7.19 44.04
C SER A 445 26.52 8.67 43.66
N LYS A 446 25.80 9.16 42.63
CA LYS A 446 25.79 10.59 42.28
C LYS A 446 25.16 11.47 43.36
N MET A 447 24.11 11.00 44.03
CA MET A 447 23.47 11.73 45.14
C MET A 447 24.37 11.80 46.38
N CYS A 448 25.05 10.69 46.72
CA CYS A 448 25.97 10.62 47.86
C CYS A 448 27.28 11.38 47.63
N ASN A 449 27.79 11.38 46.39
CA ASN A 449 28.97 12.18 45.99
C ASN A 449 28.64 13.67 45.76
N GLY A 450 27.36 14.05 45.80
CA GLY A 450 26.87 15.42 45.59
C GLY A 450 26.81 16.30 46.84
N ILE A 451 27.28 15.83 48.01
CA ILE A 451 27.21 16.58 49.28
C ILE A 451 28.23 17.74 49.36
N GLY A 452 28.95 18.05 48.28
CA GLY A 452 30.01 19.05 48.26
C GLY A 452 29.99 20.06 47.11
N SER A 453 28.84 20.65 46.73
CA SER A 453 28.81 21.93 45.97
C SER A 453 27.36 22.44 45.74
N PRO A 454 27.09 23.76 45.85
CA PRO A 454 25.73 24.29 45.93
C PRO A 454 25.09 24.62 44.56
N ARG A 455 23.77 24.42 44.53
CA ARG A 455 22.73 25.06 43.69
C ARG A 455 22.71 24.80 42.18
N TRP A 456 21.71 24.00 41.76
CA TRP A 456 21.06 24.10 40.45
C TRP A 456 19.54 24.03 40.61
N TYR A 457 18.93 25.11 41.10
CA TYR A 457 17.55 25.49 40.85
C TYR A 457 17.44 27.00 41.06
N CYS A 458 17.56 27.74 39.95
CA CYS A 458 16.95 29.04 39.65
C CYS A 458 16.92 29.16 38.13
#